data_AF-A0A352R1J8-F1
#
_entry.id   AF-A0A352R1J8-F1
#
_cell.length_a   1.000
_cell.length_b   1.000
_cell.length_c   1.000
_cell.angle_alpha   90.00
_cell.angle_beta   90.00
_cell.angle_gamma   90.00
#
_symmetry.space_group_name_H-M   'P 1'
#
loop_
_entity.id
_entity.type
_entity.pdbx_description
1 polymer ?
#
loop_
_entity_poly.entity_id
_entity_poly.type
_entity_poly.pdbx_seq_one_letter_code
_entity_poly.pdbx_strand_id
1 'polypeptide(L)'
;NITTIGDINGANITAKGLKLSDDGSRVISLKVPSTLSSDTTLTLPDTAGDNGQVLQTDGSGKLNWTDVGAAGISDGGLSPAKTAIADGQIIVGNASGQGAAVALTGDISITNTGEATIGANAVTSDKIEDGIITNADINASAAIAGTKIAPNFG
;
A
#
# COMPACT_ATOMS: atom_id res chain seq x y z
N ASN A 1 8.04 -49.89 20.71
CA ASN A 1 7.88 -49.34 19.35
C ASN A 1 6.70 -50.04 18.70
N ILE A 2 5.64 -49.29 18.42
CA ILE A 2 4.56 -49.79 17.57
C ILE A 2 5.04 -49.53 16.13
N THR A 3 5.32 -50.60 15.38
CA THR A 3 5.62 -50.53 13.95
C THR A 3 4.37 -51.04 13.24
N THR A 4 3.52 -50.12 12.80
CA THR A 4 2.34 -50.43 12.01
C THR A 4 2.59 -49.97 10.58
N ILE A 5 2.12 -50.77 9.62
CA ILE A 5 2.16 -50.44 8.18
C ILE A 5 0.81 -49.81 7.76
N GLY A 6 -0.04 -49.45 8.73
CA GLY A 6 -1.39 -48.93 8.52
C GLY A 6 -1.73 -47.84 9.52
N ASP A 7 -3.00 -47.43 9.54
CA ASP A 7 -3.46 -46.30 10.35
C ASP A 7 -3.30 -46.56 11.85
N ILE A 8 -2.84 -45.54 12.56
CA ILE A 8 -2.90 -45.51 14.02
C ILE A 8 -4.25 -44.92 14.40
N ASN A 9 -5.25 -45.78 14.60
CA ASN A 9 -6.60 -45.36 14.99
C ASN A 9 -6.80 -45.55 16.51
N GLY A 10 -6.90 -44.43 17.23
CA GLY A 10 -7.21 -44.42 18.66
C GLY A 10 -7.87 -43.10 19.04
N ALA A 11 -8.85 -43.15 19.95
CA ALA A 11 -9.58 -41.96 20.38
C ALA A 11 -8.67 -40.88 21.00
N ASN A 12 -7.54 -41.27 21.59
CA ASN A 12 -6.48 -40.38 22.05
C ASN A 12 -5.10 -41.02 21.76
N ILE A 13 -4.21 -40.28 21.10
CA ILE A 13 -2.80 -40.67 20.89
C ILE A 13 -1.92 -39.66 21.63
N THR A 14 -1.41 -40.05 22.81
CA THR A 14 -0.55 -39.17 23.62
C THR A 14 0.92 -39.41 23.28
N ALA A 15 1.61 -38.40 22.74
CA ALA A 15 3.03 -38.45 22.44
C ALA A 15 3.72 -37.13 22.80
N LYS A 16 5.00 -37.18 23.20
CA LYS A 16 5.82 -35.97 23.43
C LYS A 16 6.18 -35.24 22.13
N GLY A 17 5.89 -35.85 20.98
CA GLY A 17 6.09 -35.28 19.64
C GLY A 17 5.72 -36.32 18.58
N LEU A 18 5.34 -35.85 17.41
CA LEU A 18 5.05 -36.69 16.24
C LEU A 18 6.25 -36.65 15.29
N LYS A 19 6.70 -37.81 14.82
CA LYS A 19 7.76 -37.93 13.82
C LYS A 19 7.23 -38.72 12.62
N LEU A 20 7.36 -38.16 11.43
CA LEU A 20 6.98 -38.76 10.16
C LEU A 20 8.27 -39.09 9.41
N SER A 21 8.60 -40.37 9.27
CA SER A 21 9.79 -40.81 8.54
C SER A 21 9.53 -40.87 7.05
N ASP A 22 10.55 -40.57 6.23
CA ASP A 22 10.56 -40.97 4.82
C ASP A 22 10.87 -42.47 4.66
N ASP A 23 10.96 -42.93 3.42
CA ASP A 23 11.39 -44.29 3.06
C ASP A 23 12.88 -44.56 3.38
N GLY A 24 13.63 -43.51 3.69
CA GLY A 24 15.00 -43.55 4.20
C GLY A 24 15.08 -43.35 5.71
N SER A 25 16.03 -42.52 6.15
CA SER A 25 16.33 -42.27 7.57
C SER A 25 15.97 -40.86 8.05
N ARG A 26 15.27 -40.06 7.25
CA ARG A 26 14.94 -38.67 7.58
C ARG A 26 13.55 -38.58 8.18
N VAL A 27 13.31 -37.58 9.03
CA VAL A 27 12.00 -37.36 9.67
C VAL A 27 11.56 -35.90 9.63
N ILE A 28 10.27 -35.67 9.44
CA ILE A 28 9.60 -34.42 9.81
C ILE A 28 9.09 -34.57 11.24
N SER A 29 9.39 -33.62 12.12
CA SER A 29 8.97 -33.67 13.53
C SER A 29 8.06 -32.50 13.88
N LEU A 30 6.90 -32.78 14.48
CA LEU A 30 6.09 -31.77 15.18
C LEU A 30 6.46 -31.82 16.67
N LYS A 31 6.99 -30.70 17.18
CA LYS A 31 7.53 -30.58 18.54
C LYS A 31 6.66 -29.66 19.39
N VAL A 32 6.26 -30.14 20.57
CA VAL A 32 5.61 -29.30 21.59
C VAL A 32 6.64 -28.36 22.25
N PRO A 33 6.25 -27.14 22.70
CA PRO A 33 7.13 -26.27 23.47
C PRO A 33 7.73 -26.95 24.71
N SER A 34 8.89 -26.49 25.18
CA SER A 34 9.53 -27.04 26.39
C SER A 34 8.70 -26.83 27.66
N THR A 35 7.80 -25.85 27.64
CA THR A 35 6.84 -25.55 28.71
C THR A 35 5.52 -25.09 28.08
N LEU A 36 4.40 -25.69 28.47
CA LEU A 36 3.05 -25.22 28.14
C LEU A 36 2.46 -24.50 29.35
N SER A 37 1.83 -23.34 29.13
CA SER A 37 1.09 -22.60 30.16
C SER A 37 -0.36 -23.10 30.34
N SER A 38 -0.90 -23.78 29.33
CA SER A 38 -2.22 -24.42 29.32
C SER A 38 -2.31 -25.43 28.16
N ASP A 39 -3.30 -26.31 28.20
CA ASP A 39 -3.58 -27.22 27.07
C ASP A 39 -4.02 -26.41 25.85
N THR A 40 -3.48 -26.74 24.67
CA THR A 40 -3.84 -26.10 23.40
C THR A 40 -4.24 -27.18 22.40
N THR A 41 -5.40 -27.01 21.77
CA THR A 41 -5.86 -27.90 20.69
C THR A 41 -5.76 -27.17 19.36
N LEU A 42 -4.97 -27.69 18.43
CA LEU A 42 -4.95 -27.23 17.04
C LEU A 42 -5.94 -28.06 16.21
N THR A 43 -7.04 -27.45 15.75
CA THR A 43 -8.05 -28.10 14.92
C THR A 43 -7.75 -27.85 13.45
N LEU A 44 -7.47 -28.91 12.69
CA LEU A 44 -7.20 -28.84 11.25
C LEU A 44 -8.50 -28.61 10.44
N PRO A 45 -8.41 -27.99 9.25
CA PRO A 45 -9.48 -28.00 8.25
C PRO A 45 -9.78 -29.41 7.75
N ASP A 46 -10.99 -29.61 7.21
CA ASP A 46 -11.46 -30.87 6.62
C ASP A 46 -11.07 -31.03 5.13
N THR A 47 -10.37 -30.05 4.56
CA THR A 47 -9.86 -30.06 3.19
C THR A 47 -8.36 -29.73 3.13
N ALA A 48 -7.72 -30.01 2.00
CA ALA A 48 -6.30 -29.71 1.77
C ALA A 48 -6.02 -28.25 1.38
N GLY A 49 -7.06 -27.41 1.28
CA GLY A 49 -6.97 -26.05 0.76
C GLY A 49 -6.82 -26.00 -0.76
N ASP A 50 -6.94 -24.80 -1.31
CA ASP A 50 -6.71 -24.49 -2.72
C ASP A 50 -5.26 -24.02 -2.95
N ASN A 51 -4.81 -24.07 -4.21
CA ASN A 51 -3.49 -23.58 -4.59
C ASN A 51 -3.32 -22.09 -4.24
N GLY A 52 -2.26 -21.75 -3.51
CA GLY A 52 -1.99 -20.38 -3.05
C GLY A 52 -2.53 -20.05 -1.66
N GLN A 53 -3.20 -20.99 -0.99
CA GLN A 53 -3.63 -20.83 0.40
C GLN A 53 -2.56 -21.25 1.40
N VAL A 54 -2.61 -20.63 2.58
CA VAL A 54 -1.79 -21.00 3.74
C VAL A 54 -2.67 -21.35 4.93
N LEU A 55 -2.17 -22.20 5.81
CA LEU A 55 -2.86 -22.58 7.03
C LEU A 55 -2.64 -21.50 8.10
N GLN A 56 -3.70 -20.76 8.44
CA GLN A 56 -3.67 -19.67 9.41
C GLN A 56 -4.33 -20.08 10.71
N THR A 57 -3.73 -19.70 11.84
CA THR A 57 -4.32 -19.83 13.18
C THR A 57 -5.14 -18.60 13.53
N ASP A 58 -6.26 -18.79 14.23
CA ASP A 58 -7.08 -17.72 14.82
C ASP A 58 -6.58 -17.26 16.20
N GLY A 59 -5.45 -17.79 16.68
CA GLY A 59 -4.91 -17.51 18.01
C GLY A 59 -5.59 -18.27 19.16
N SER A 60 -6.69 -18.97 18.89
CA SER A 60 -7.43 -19.81 19.85
C SER A 60 -7.33 -21.31 19.54
N GLY A 61 -6.67 -21.67 18.44
CA GLY A 61 -6.37 -23.05 18.07
C GLY A 61 -7.19 -23.59 16.90
N LYS A 62 -8.09 -22.80 16.31
CA LYS A 62 -8.69 -23.18 15.03
C LYS A 62 -7.73 -22.83 13.91
N LEU A 63 -7.45 -23.80 13.04
CA LEU A 63 -6.70 -23.58 11.81
C LEU A 63 -7.66 -23.48 10.63
N ASN A 64 -7.40 -22.57 9.70
CA ASN A 64 -8.19 -22.39 8.48
C ASN A 64 -7.28 -22.12 7.27
N TRP A 65 -7.71 -22.51 6.08
CA TRP A 65 -7.05 -22.10 4.84
C TRP A 65 -7.46 -20.67 4.52
N THR A 66 -6.46 -19.81 4.30
CA THR A 66 -6.65 -18.43 3.89
C THR A 66 -5.82 -18.15 2.65
N ASP A 67 -6.34 -17.36 1.72
CA ASP A 67 -5.57 -16.91 0.57
C ASP A 67 -4.40 -16.06 1.04
N VAL A 68 -3.22 -16.26 0.45
CA VAL A 68 -2.11 -15.31 0.60
C VAL A 68 -2.45 -14.08 -0.25
N GLY A 69 -3.30 -13.20 0.29
CA GLY A 69 -3.68 -11.96 -0.38
C GLY A 69 -2.48 -11.06 -0.67
N ALA A 70 -2.62 -10.17 -1.65
CA ALA A 70 -1.64 -9.10 -1.88
C ALA A 70 -1.40 -8.35 -0.56
N ALA A 71 -0.15 -8.07 -0.22
CA ALA A 71 0.19 -7.36 1.01
C ALA A 71 -0.62 -6.07 1.08
N GLY A 72 -1.62 -6.03 1.95
CA GLY A 72 -2.37 -4.82 2.24
C GLY A 72 -1.38 -3.81 2.81
N ILE A 73 -1.04 -2.79 2.04
CA ILE A 73 -0.28 -1.66 2.59
C ILE A 73 -1.28 -0.86 3.42
N SER A 74 -1.24 -1.03 4.74
CA SER A 74 -2.04 -0.24 5.66
C SER A 74 -1.71 1.24 5.52
N ASP A 75 -2.63 2.13 5.90
CA ASP A 75 -2.33 3.56 6.03
C ASP A 75 -1.12 3.75 6.98
N GLY A 76 -0.06 4.40 6.49
CA GLY A 76 1.26 4.46 7.15
C GLY A 76 2.32 3.43 6.69
N GLY A 77 1.95 2.42 5.91
CA GLY A 77 2.89 1.49 5.26
C GLY A 77 3.58 2.08 4.02
N LEU A 78 3.08 3.22 3.55
CA LEU A 78 3.71 4.06 2.53
C LEU A 78 4.84 4.88 3.18
N SER A 79 6.03 4.29 3.29
CA SER A 79 7.22 5.06 3.62
C SER A 79 7.73 5.82 2.40
N PRO A 80 8.47 6.92 2.57
CA PRO A 80 9.11 7.62 1.45
C PRO A 80 9.96 6.71 0.55
N ALA A 81 10.54 5.64 1.09
CA ALA A 81 11.31 4.65 0.33
C ALA A 81 10.43 3.75 -0.56
N LYS A 82 9.15 3.55 -0.21
CA LYS A 82 8.17 2.82 -1.01
C LYS A 82 7.43 3.72 -2.01
N THR A 83 7.49 5.03 -1.82
CA THR A 83 6.95 6.06 -2.72
C THR A 83 8.06 6.93 -3.33
N ALA A 84 9.29 6.43 -3.41
CA ALA A 84 10.41 7.21 -3.92
C ALA A 84 10.15 7.58 -5.39
N ILE A 85 9.97 8.87 -5.65
CA ILE A 85 9.80 9.45 -6.98
C ILE A 85 10.91 10.45 -7.23
N ALA A 86 11.31 10.66 -8.49
CA ALA A 86 12.39 11.60 -8.79
C ALA A 86 11.96 13.05 -8.53
N ASP A 87 12.94 13.93 -8.36
CA ASP A 87 12.76 15.36 -8.08
C ASP A 87 11.78 16.04 -9.04
N GLY A 88 10.91 16.90 -8.49
CA GLY A 88 9.91 17.66 -9.26
C GLY A 88 8.74 16.83 -9.81
N GLN A 89 8.64 15.55 -9.43
CA GLN A 89 7.48 14.72 -9.74
C GLN A 89 6.45 14.72 -8.61
N ILE A 90 5.20 14.49 -8.99
CA ILE A 90 4.08 14.26 -8.08
C ILE A 90 3.43 12.90 -8.39
N ILE A 91 2.66 12.37 -7.44
CA ILE A 91 1.80 11.20 -7.71
C ILE A 91 0.46 11.68 -8.23
N VAL A 92 0.08 11.21 -9.42
CA VAL A 92 -1.25 11.43 -10.01
C VAL A 92 -1.88 10.09 -10.41
N GLY A 93 -3.21 10.04 -10.48
CA GLY A 93 -3.91 8.87 -11.00
C GLY A 93 -3.68 8.69 -12.50
N ASN A 94 -3.43 7.45 -12.92
CA ASN A 94 -3.35 7.07 -14.34
C ASN A 94 -4.68 6.49 -14.85
N ALA A 95 -4.76 6.22 -16.16
CA ALA A 95 -5.97 5.67 -16.81
C ALA A 95 -6.41 4.31 -16.27
N SER A 96 -5.51 3.58 -15.60
CA SER A 96 -5.77 2.29 -14.96
C SER A 96 -6.15 2.43 -13.47
N GLY A 97 -6.42 3.65 -12.99
CA GLY A 97 -6.80 3.91 -11.60
C GLY A 97 -5.67 3.75 -10.57
N GLN A 98 -4.41 3.74 -11.01
CA GLN A 98 -3.24 3.57 -10.15
C GLN A 98 -2.46 4.89 -10.04
N GLY A 99 -1.81 5.11 -8.90
CA GLY A 99 -0.88 6.23 -8.74
C GLY A 99 0.36 6.07 -9.62
N ALA A 100 0.76 7.12 -10.32
CA ALA A 100 1.97 7.18 -11.13
C ALA A 100 2.76 8.46 -10.82
N ALA A 101 4.09 8.34 -10.76
CA ALA A 101 4.98 9.49 -10.70
C ALA A 101 4.95 10.22 -12.03
N VAL A 102 4.63 11.50 -12.01
CA VAL A 102 4.55 12.34 -13.20
C VAL A 102 5.22 13.67 -12.92
N ALA A 103 6.09 14.10 -13.83
CA ALA A 103 6.67 15.43 -13.81
C ALA A 103 5.57 16.47 -13.98
N LEU A 104 5.57 17.50 -13.14
CA LEU A 104 4.66 18.62 -13.34
C LEU A 104 5.05 19.39 -14.59
N THR A 105 4.09 19.69 -15.47
CA THR A 105 4.33 20.40 -16.73
C THR A 105 3.24 21.44 -16.98
N GLY A 106 3.51 22.37 -17.88
CA GLY A 106 2.58 23.41 -18.29
C GLY A 106 2.81 24.70 -17.51
N ASP A 107 1.73 25.28 -16.99
CA ASP A 107 1.72 26.61 -16.37
C ASP A 107 2.35 26.64 -14.98
N ILE A 108 2.43 25.50 -14.29
CA ILE A 108 2.93 25.40 -12.91
C ILE A 108 4.20 24.55 -12.91
N SER A 109 5.23 25.04 -12.22
CA SER A 109 6.41 24.25 -11.85
C SER A 109 6.45 24.01 -10.35
N ILE A 110 6.94 22.84 -9.94
CA ILE A 110 7.24 22.52 -8.55
C ILE A 110 8.68 22.05 -8.43
N THR A 111 9.40 22.51 -7.41
CA THR A 111 10.77 22.07 -7.11
C THR A 111 10.77 20.98 -6.03
N ASN A 112 11.91 20.30 -5.87
CA ASN A 112 12.10 19.32 -4.79
C ASN A 112 12.11 19.93 -3.38
N THR A 113 12.13 21.26 -3.24
CA THR A 113 11.94 21.97 -1.96
C THR A 113 10.47 22.26 -1.66
N GLY A 114 9.56 21.88 -2.55
CA GLY A 114 8.12 22.13 -2.41
C GLY A 114 7.69 23.53 -2.86
N GLU A 115 8.58 24.30 -3.49
CA GLU A 115 8.23 25.61 -4.06
C GLU A 115 7.41 25.41 -5.33
N ALA A 116 6.17 25.90 -5.33
CA ALA A 116 5.30 25.92 -6.49
C ALA A 116 5.19 27.34 -7.06
N THR A 117 5.45 27.48 -8.36
CA THR A 117 5.40 28.76 -9.06
C THR A 117 4.56 28.65 -10.33
N ILE A 118 3.96 29.77 -10.71
CA ILE A 118 3.33 29.93 -12.02
C ILE A 118 4.40 30.44 -12.99
N GLY A 119 4.52 29.79 -14.15
CA GLY A 119 5.48 30.14 -15.19
C GLY A 119 5.24 31.54 -15.75
N ALA A 120 6.31 32.13 -16.31
CA ALA A 120 6.19 33.42 -16.99
C ALA A 120 5.17 33.35 -18.13
N ASN A 121 4.32 34.37 -18.24
CA ASN A 121 3.24 34.46 -19.23
C ASN A 121 2.21 33.32 -19.18
N ALA A 122 2.22 32.47 -18.14
CA ALA A 122 1.28 31.37 -18.02
C ALA A 122 -0.16 31.87 -17.79
N VAL A 123 -0.35 33.02 -17.14
CA VAL A 123 -1.66 33.69 -17.05
C VAL A 123 -1.81 34.65 -18.22
N THR A 124 -2.52 34.22 -19.26
CA THR A 124 -2.86 35.03 -20.43
C THR A 124 -4.17 35.77 -20.21
N SER A 125 -4.49 36.75 -21.06
CA SER A 125 -5.76 37.50 -21.00
C SER A 125 -6.97 36.57 -21.08
N ASP A 126 -6.94 35.54 -21.92
CA ASP A 126 -8.05 34.58 -22.04
C ASP A 126 -8.34 33.78 -20.76
N LYS A 127 -7.36 33.68 -19.84
CA LYS A 127 -7.51 33.03 -18.53
C LYS A 127 -8.08 33.97 -17.47
N ILE A 128 -8.19 35.25 -17.78
CA ILE A 128 -8.77 36.28 -16.93
C ILE A 128 -10.16 36.60 -17.50
N GLU A 129 -11.20 36.13 -16.84
CA GLU A 129 -12.58 36.45 -17.24
C GLU A 129 -12.82 37.98 -17.20
N ASP A 130 -13.49 38.50 -18.21
CA ASP A 130 -13.70 39.94 -18.35
C ASP A 130 -14.47 40.51 -17.14
N GLY A 131 -13.97 41.62 -16.60
CA GLY A 131 -14.60 42.33 -15.49
C GLY A 131 -14.36 41.73 -14.10
N ILE A 132 -13.64 40.59 -13.97
CA ILE A 132 -13.31 40.03 -12.65
C ILE A 132 -12.21 40.81 -11.93
N ILE A 133 -11.33 41.48 -12.67
CA ILE A 133 -10.30 42.35 -12.09
C ILE A 133 -10.97 43.66 -11.72
N THR A 134 -11.18 43.87 -10.43
CA THR A 134 -11.79 45.08 -9.89
C THR A 134 -10.73 46.07 -9.41
N ASN A 135 -11.15 47.29 -9.09
CA ASN A 135 -10.26 48.29 -8.48
C ASN A 135 -9.62 47.82 -7.17
N ALA A 136 -10.26 46.89 -6.43
CA ALA A 136 -9.71 46.37 -5.18
C ALA A 136 -8.53 45.41 -5.40
N ASP A 137 -8.49 44.73 -6.56
CA ASP A 137 -7.43 43.79 -6.91
C ASP A 137 -6.16 44.50 -7.39
N ILE A 138 -6.31 45.74 -7.86
CA ILE A 138 -5.21 46.57 -8.36
C ILE A 138 -4.76 47.52 -7.26
N ASN A 139 -3.49 47.43 -6.87
CA ASN A 139 -2.88 48.39 -5.95
C ASN A 139 -3.02 49.82 -6.50
N ALA A 140 -3.49 50.76 -5.69
CA ALA A 140 -3.68 52.16 -6.09
C ALA A 140 -2.39 52.84 -6.62
N SER A 141 -1.21 52.34 -6.21
CA SER A 141 0.10 52.79 -6.68
C SER A 141 0.66 51.97 -7.86
N ALA A 142 -0.12 51.06 -8.44
CA ALA A 142 0.33 50.25 -9.58
C ALA A 142 0.62 51.13 -10.80
N ALA A 143 1.79 50.95 -11.41
CA ALA A 143 2.19 51.66 -12.63
C ALA A 143 1.55 51.02 -13.89
N ILE A 144 0.23 51.07 -13.98
CA ILE A 144 -0.50 50.61 -15.18
C ILE A 144 -0.40 51.70 -16.24
N ALA A 145 0.32 51.43 -17.34
CA ALA A 145 0.40 52.36 -18.45
C ALA A 145 -0.98 52.57 -19.08
N GLY A 146 -1.36 53.82 -19.39
CA GLY A 146 -2.66 54.16 -20.00
C GLY A 146 -2.92 53.40 -21.31
N THR A 147 -1.88 53.06 -22.05
CA THR A 147 -1.95 52.22 -23.27
C THR A 147 -2.41 50.78 -23.02
N LYS A 148 -2.43 50.31 -21.77
CA LYS A 148 -2.92 48.99 -21.36
C LYS A 148 -4.41 49.00 -20.99
N ILE A 149 -5.08 50.16 -21.02
CA ILE A 149 -6.50 50.33 -20.68
C ILE A 149 -7.22 50.90 -21.92
N ALA A 150 -8.42 50.39 -22.22
CA ALA A 150 -9.24 50.85 -23.35
C ALA A 150 -10.60 51.39 -22.87
N PRO A 151 -11.00 52.63 -23.24
CA PRO A 151 -10.20 53.62 -23.97
C PRO A 151 -8.98 54.09 -23.16
N ASN A 152 -7.91 54.49 -23.84
CA ASN A 152 -6.72 55.02 -23.19
C ASN A 152 -7.06 56.38 -22.55
N PHE A 153 -6.78 56.54 -21.27
CA PHE A 153 -7.04 57.77 -20.50
C PHE A 153 -5.81 58.69 -20.34
N GLY A 154 -4.67 58.37 -20.97
CA GLY A 154 -3.43 59.16 -20.91
C GLY A 154 -2.21 58.34 -20.55
#